data_AF-A0A1K1RBY7-F1
#
_entry.id   AF-A0A1K1RBY7-F1
#
_cell.length_a   1.000
_cell.length_b   1.000
_cell.length_c   1.000
_cell.angle_alpha   90.00
_cell.angle_beta   90.00
_cell.angle_gamma   90.00
#
_symmetry.space_group_name_H-M   'P 1'
#
loop_
_entity.id
_entity.type
_entity.pdbx_description
1 polymer ?
#
loop_
_entity_poly.entity_id
_entity_poly.type
_entity_poly.pdbx_seq_one_letter_code
_entity_poly.pdbx_strand_id
1 'polypeptide(L)'
;LTNGPITVTADVTDAALNPATDNDPITLDNTLPTIDITTPIEGDNVVNASEDNDVTISGSTTDVEDGQTVTITFSDGTDTVTTTATVSGGNWTATNADISGLTNGPITVTADVTDVALNPATDNDPITLDNSIPIVDSFSTIDITPVLTGQGDPNETLTIELDTNGDNVIDVTYSITTDSTGNWSLNTETQSPINGAFPVLADEDVIDITATDPAGNSGIGVVTISVDTDGDGLTNNDEIDLGTDPNNPDTDGDGISDGQEVTDGTDPLDDCDSIGGTPLDTSDCDNDGLTNAEEAALGTDPNNPDSDNDGLLDGEEVTLSTDPNNPDTDGDTILDGQEVTDNTNPLDDCESNGGTPLDTSDCDMDGLTNAQEATLGTDPFNPDSDGDLILDGKEVDDETDPLDPCDNIGGTPPAGSACDISIYNDL
;
A
#
# COMPACT_ATOMS: atom_id res chain seq x y z
N LEU A 1 -1.33 71.91 53.85
CA LEU A 1 -1.57 70.96 54.96
C LEU A 1 -0.76 69.72 54.63
N THR A 2 -0.21 69.03 55.63
CA THR A 2 0.43 67.72 55.41
C THR A 2 -0.64 66.67 55.11
N ASN A 3 -0.28 65.59 54.44
CA ASN A 3 -1.19 64.46 54.27
C ASN A 3 -1.68 63.93 55.63
N GLY A 4 -2.88 63.37 55.65
CA GLY A 4 -3.53 62.83 56.85
C GLY A 4 -4.86 63.50 57.21
N PRO A 5 -5.41 63.19 58.39
CA PRO A 5 -6.71 63.68 58.81
C PRO A 5 -6.68 65.19 59.09
N ILE A 6 -7.65 65.90 58.53
CA ILE A 6 -7.92 67.32 58.77
C ILE A 6 -9.34 67.43 59.28
N THR A 7 -9.58 68.37 60.20
CA THR A 7 -10.93 68.71 60.65
C THR A 7 -11.29 70.07 60.11
N VAL A 8 -12.40 70.15 59.39
CA VAL A 8 -13.02 71.42 58.97
C VAL A 8 -13.91 71.86 60.11
N THR A 9 -13.61 73.01 60.71
CA THR A 9 -14.39 73.58 61.82
C THR A 9 -15.15 74.82 61.34
N ALA A 10 -16.45 74.85 61.57
CA ALA A 10 -17.31 76.00 61.36
C ALA A 10 -17.79 76.56 62.69
N ASP A 11 -17.39 77.79 63.02
CA ASP A 11 -17.80 78.49 64.22
C ASP A 11 -18.74 79.66 63.88
N VAL A 12 -19.88 79.75 64.56
CA VAL A 12 -20.80 80.87 64.47
C VAL A 12 -21.12 81.40 65.87
N THR A 13 -21.35 82.69 65.98
CA THR A 13 -21.90 83.30 67.19
C THR A 13 -23.12 84.12 66.79
N ASP A 14 -24.26 83.86 67.41
CA ASP A 14 -25.48 84.63 67.13
C ASP A 14 -25.40 86.06 67.69
N ALA A 15 -26.37 86.90 67.33
CA ALA A 15 -26.42 88.29 67.82
C ALA A 15 -26.62 88.42 69.35
N ALA A 16 -27.02 87.33 70.02
CA ALA A 16 -27.16 87.25 71.47
C ALA A 16 -25.89 86.72 72.16
N LEU A 17 -24.79 86.52 71.42
CA LEU A 17 -23.50 86.00 71.89
C LEU A 17 -23.50 84.52 72.26
N ASN A 18 -24.39 83.70 71.67
CA ASN A 18 -24.34 82.24 71.83
C ASN A 18 -23.46 81.62 70.74
N PRO A 19 -22.41 80.85 71.08
CA PRO A 19 -21.60 80.14 70.11
C PRO A 19 -22.24 78.82 69.67
N ALA A 20 -22.00 78.44 68.41
CA ALA A 20 -22.20 77.09 67.92
C ALA A 20 -21.00 76.71 67.04
N THR A 21 -20.58 75.46 67.16
CA THR A 21 -19.44 74.89 66.42
C THR A 21 -19.89 73.59 65.78
N ASP A 22 -19.50 73.37 64.53
CA ASP A 22 -19.64 72.10 63.84
C ASP A 22 -18.28 71.65 63.27
N ASN A 23 -18.06 70.34 63.21
CA ASN A 23 -16.79 69.77 62.76
C ASN A 23 -17.01 68.59 61.82
N ASP A 24 -16.41 68.66 60.63
CA ASP A 24 -16.38 67.57 59.66
C ASP A 24 -14.93 67.08 59.43
N PRO A 25 -14.62 65.80 59.70
CA PRO A 25 -13.31 65.23 59.36
C PRO A 25 -13.19 64.94 57.86
N ILE A 26 -12.03 65.26 57.29
CA ILE A 26 -11.61 64.89 55.93
C ILE A 26 -10.20 64.29 55.98
N THR A 27 -9.81 63.52 54.98
CA THR A 27 -8.41 63.09 54.79
C THR A 27 -7.85 63.84 53.59
N LEU A 28 -6.72 64.52 53.77
CA LEU A 28 -5.96 65.06 52.64
C LEU A 28 -4.88 64.05 52.26
N ASP A 29 -4.89 63.68 51.00
CA ASP A 29 -3.82 62.90 50.39
C ASP A 29 -3.37 63.59 49.11
N ASN A 30 -2.12 64.05 49.10
CA ASN A 30 -1.48 64.62 47.92
C ASN A 30 -0.29 63.77 47.44
N THR A 31 -0.10 62.57 47.99
CA THR A 31 0.87 61.61 47.44
C THR A 31 0.23 60.96 46.23
N LEU A 32 0.92 61.00 45.09
CA LEU A 32 0.40 60.39 43.87
C LEU A 32 0.81 58.92 43.85
N PRO A 33 -0.12 57.98 43.68
CA PRO A 33 0.22 56.58 43.52
C PRO A 33 0.98 56.34 42.22
N THR A 34 1.71 55.24 42.16
CA THR A 34 2.22 54.67 40.91
C THR A 34 1.77 53.22 40.77
N ILE A 35 1.69 52.77 39.53
CA ILE A 35 1.56 51.37 39.15
C ILE A 35 2.60 51.09 38.07
N ASP A 36 3.10 49.85 38.02
CA ASP A 36 4.12 49.39 37.09
C ASP A 36 3.79 47.94 36.72
N ILE A 37 3.78 47.61 35.43
CA ILE A 37 3.64 46.26 34.91
C ILE A 37 5.03 45.63 34.83
N THR A 38 5.18 44.43 35.38
CA THR A 38 6.45 43.69 35.28
C THR A 38 6.58 43.05 33.91
N THR A 39 7.62 43.44 33.17
CA THR A 39 7.98 42.87 31.87
C THR A 39 9.23 42.00 31.96
N PRO A 40 9.39 41.03 31.04
CA PRO A 40 8.44 40.65 29.98
C PRO A 40 7.21 39.89 30.52
N ILE A 41 6.03 40.16 29.94
CA ILE A 41 4.79 39.40 30.15
C ILE A 41 4.95 38.04 29.45
N GLU A 42 4.51 36.95 30.09
CA GLU A 42 4.74 35.56 29.62
C GLU A 42 6.22 35.19 29.36
N GLY A 43 7.17 36.00 29.85
CA GLY A 43 8.59 35.73 29.71
C GLY A 43 9.24 36.29 28.43
N ASP A 44 8.47 36.63 27.40
CA ASP A 44 8.99 37.19 26.14
C ASP A 44 8.15 38.32 25.49
N ASN A 45 7.02 38.72 26.11
CA ASN A 45 6.02 39.65 25.58
C ASN A 45 5.31 39.17 24.31
N VAL A 46 5.35 37.88 24.02
CA VAL A 46 4.54 37.24 22.99
C VAL A 46 3.57 36.31 23.70
N VAL A 47 2.33 36.27 23.23
CA VAL A 47 1.34 35.31 23.70
C VAL A 47 0.99 34.45 22.50
N ASN A 48 1.37 33.19 22.58
CA ASN A 48 1.08 32.21 21.52
C ASN A 48 -0.28 31.53 21.76
N ALA A 49 -0.69 30.66 20.82
CA ALA A 49 -1.95 29.93 20.90
C ALA A 49 -2.08 29.00 22.12
N SER A 50 -0.98 28.65 22.77
CA SER A 50 -0.99 27.82 23.99
C SER A 50 -1.15 28.65 25.27
N GLU A 51 -0.79 29.93 25.22
CA GLU A 51 -0.79 30.85 26.37
C GLU A 51 -2.02 31.75 26.42
N ASP A 52 -2.70 31.95 25.28
CA ASP A 52 -3.74 32.96 25.08
C ASP A 52 -4.96 32.87 26.01
N ASN A 53 -5.23 31.70 26.57
CA ASN A 53 -6.37 31.46 27.46
C ASN A 53 -6.06 31.60 28.96
N ASP A 54 -4.78 31.72 29.34
CA ASP A 54 -4.33 31.82 30.73
C ASP A 54 -3.18 32.82 30.92
N VAL A 55 -3.29 34.00 30.30
CA VAL A 55 -2.24 35.03 30.43
C VAL A 55 -2.16 35.50 31.88
N THR A 56 -0.94 35.49 32.42
CA THR A 56 -0.57 35.94 33.76
C THR A 56 0.23 37.23 33.70
N ILE A 57 -0.28 38.26 34.39
CA ILE A 57 0.29 39.60 34.41
C ILE A 57 0.50 40.01 35.85
N SER A 58 1.68 40.57 36.14
CA SER A 58 2.02 41.01 37.49
C SER A 58 2.68 42.37 37.45
N GLY A 59 2.78 42.98 38.62
CA GLY A 59 3.39 44.29 38.74
C GLY A 59 3.54 44.75 40.18
N SER A 60 3.89 46.03 40.31
CA SER A 60 4.03 46.69 41.60
C SER A 60 3.27 48.00 41.65
N THR A 61 3.02 48.48 42.85
CA THR A 61 2.41 49.78 43.13
C THR A 61 3.19 50.50 44.23
N THR A 62 3.25 51.82 44.17
CA THR A 62 3.69 52.66 45.29
C THR A 62 2.57 53.59 45.72
N ASP A 63 2.47 53.84 47.03
CA ASP A 63 1.42 54.66 47.63
C ASP A 63 -0.02 54.24 47.25
N VAL A 64 -0.23 52.93 47.08
CA VAL A 64 -1.55 52.29 46.91
C VAL A 64 -1.76 51.30 48.06
N GLU A 65 -2.87 51.39 48.77
CA GLU A 65 -3.15 50.51 49.91
C GLU A 65 -3.54 49.09 49.50
N ASP A 66 -3.22 48.12 50.36
CA ASP A 66 -3.67 46.74 50.22
C ASP A 66 -5.21 46.66 50.12
N GLY A 67 -5.68 45.81 49.21
CA GLY A 67 -7.11 45.63 48.93
C GLY A 67 -7.65 46.52 47.81
N GLN A 68 -6.87 47.47 47.28
CA GLN A 68 -7.26 48.19 46.07
C GLN A 68 -7.29 47.25 44.86
N THR A 69 -8.25 47.46 43.97
CA THR A 69 -8.43 46.66 42.75
C THR A 69 -7.62 47.27 41.62
N VAL A 70 -6.71 46.47 41.05
CA VAL A 70 -6.07 46.78 39.77
C VAL A 70 -6.97 46.24 38.67
N THR A 71 -7.34 47.09 37.72
CA THR A 71 -8.06 46.69 36.49
C THR A 71 -7.05 46.59 35.35
N ILE A 72 -6.94 45.42 34.75
CA ILE A 72 -6.03 45.17 33.63
C ILE A 72 -6.88 45.05 32.37
N THR A 73 -6.53 45.79 31.32
CA THR A 73 -7.22 45.78 30.03
C THR A 73 -6.24 45.42 28.91
N PHE A 74 -6.58 44.37 28.15
CA PHE A 74 -5.93 44.01 26.88
C PHE A 74 -6.74 44.63 25.75
N SER A 75 -6.07 45.26 24.79
CA SER A 75 -6.72 45.93 23.66
C SER A 75 -5.94 45.74 22.38
N ASP A 76 -6.60 45.25 21.33
CA ASP A 76 -6.09 45.25 19.95
C ASP A 76 -6.41 46.57 19.21
N GLY A 77 -7.01 47.54 19.93
CA GLY A 77 -7.48 48.82 19.40
C GLY A 77 -8.94 48.81 18.94
N THR A 78 -9.55 47.63 18.78
CA THR A 78 -10.97 47.45 18.42
C THR A 78 -11.78 46.78 19.51
N ASP A 79 -11.30 45.66 20.03
CA ASP A 79 -11.91 44.85 21.08
C ASP A 79 -11.03 44.85 22.33
N THR A 80 -11.65 44.56 23.48
CA THR A 80 -10.96 44.54 24.76
C THR A 80 -11.34 43.36 25.63
N VAL A 81 -10.35 42.86 26.37
CA VAL A 81 -10.52 41.88 27.45
C VAL A 81 -10.10 42.54 28.76
N THR A 82 -10.85 42.31 29.83
CA THR A 82 -10.53 42.87 31.15
C THR A 82 -10.41 41.78 32.19
N THR A 83 -9.41 41.90 33.05
CA THR A 83 -9.24 41.09 34.26
C THR A 83 -8.90 42.01 35.44
N THR A 84 -8.92 41.48 36.65
CA THR A 84 -8.65 42.25 37.86
C THR A 84 -7.70 41.54 38.79
N ALA A 85 -6.83 42.31 39.45
CA ALA A 85 -5.99 41.86 40.55
C ALA A 85 -6.27 42.68 41.82
N THR A 86 -5.74 42.23 42.95
CA THR A 86 -5.79 42.98 44.21
C THR A 86 -4.37 43.32 44.65
N VAL A 87 -4.16 44.57 45.08
CA VAL A 87 -2.90 45.00 45.67
C VAL A 87 -2.69 44.31 47.02
N SER A 88 -1.53 43.70 47.20
CA SER A 88 -1.10 43.08 48.46
C SER A 88 0.40 43.26 48.63
N GLY A 89 0.81 43.96 49.69
CA GLY A 89 2.21 44.22 50.00
C GLY A 89 2.93 45.11 48.96
N GLY A 90 2.19 45.93 48.22
CA GLY A 90 2.73 46.75 47.12
C GLY A 90 2.90 46.01 45.79
N ASN A 91 2.36 44.78 45.68
CA ASN A 91 2.41 43.95 44.48
C ASN A 91 1.01 43.56 44.04
N TRP A 92 0.86 43.19 42.76
CA TRP A 92 -0.38 42.66 42.22
C TRP A 92 -0.10 41.58 41.17
N THR A 93 -1.04 40.66 41.00
CA THR A 93 -0.98 39.59 39.98
C THR A 93 -2.39 39.24 39.54
N ALA A 94 -2.64 39.29 38.24
CA ALA A 94 -3.81 38.74 37.58
C ALA A 94 -3.41 37.47 36.84
N THR A 95 -4.27 36.48 36.85
CA THR A 95 -4.09 35.16 36.20
C THR A 95 -5.36 34.83 35.42
N ASN A 96 -5.31 33.87 34.50
CA ASN A 96 -6.46 33.43 33.71
C ASN A 96 -7.10 34.54 32.88
N ALA A 97 -6.29 35.43 32.29
CA ALA A 97 -6.78 36.35 31.28
C ALA A 97 -6.85 35.63 29.93
N ASP A 98 -8.08 35.43 29.43
CA ASP A 98 -8.33 34.84 28.12
C ASP A 98 -8.41 35.94 27.06
N ILE A 99 -7.34 36.08 26.28
CA ILE A 99 -7.21 37.05 25.18
C ILE A 99 -7.33 36.42 23.79
N SER A 100 -7.70 35.13 23.72
CA SER A 100 -7.83 34.35 22.47
C SER A 100 -8.80 34.95 21.45
N GLY A 101 -9.75 35.78 21.93
CA GLY A 101 -10.72 36.48 21.09
C GLY A 101 -10.25 37.81 20.49
N LEU A 102 -9.05 38.30 20.86
CA LEU A 102 -8.48 39.51 20.26
C LEU A 102 -7.84 39.20 18.90
N THR A 103 -7.67 40.22 18.08
CA THR A 103 -6.99 40.10 16.78
C THR A 103 -5.49 39.89 17.00
N ASN A 104 -4.88 38.93 16.28
CA ASN A 104 -3.42 38.76 16.24
C ASN A 104 -2.71 40.09 15.90
N GLY A 105 -1.53 40.28 16.48
CA GLY A 105 -0.70 41.47 16.34
C GLY A 105 -0.47 42.21 17.67
N PRO A 106 -0.16 43.51 17.61
CA PRO A 106 0.16 44.29 18.81
C PRO A 106 -1.06 44.44 19.73
N ILE A 107 -0.92 44.03 20.98
CA ILE A 107 -1.90 44.23 22.04
C ILE A 107 -1.32 45.22 23.06
N THR A 108 -2.12 46.23 23.42
CA THR A 108 -1.78 47.14 24.51
C THR A 108 -2.37 46.61 25.81
N VAL A 109 -1.51 46.35 26.79
CA VAL A 109 -1.90 45.99 28.16
C VAL A 109 -1.89 47.25 29.01
N THR A 110 -3.02 47.60 29.59
CA THR A 110 -3.15 48.77 30.48
C THR A 110 -3.53 48.32 31.89
N ALA A 111 -2.76 48.73 32.89
CA ALA A 111 -3.07 48.48 34.30
C ALA A 111 -3.47 49.80 34.97
N ASP A 112 -4.69 49.84 35.51
CA ASP A 112 -5.25 50.99 36.21
C ASP A 112 -5.53 50.65 37.67
N VAL A 113 -5.17 51.56 38.57
CA VAL A 113 -5.51 51.47 39.99
C VAL A 113 -5.84 52.84 40.56
N THR A 114 -6.65 52.87 41.61
CA THR A 114 -6.96 54.09 42.35
C THR A 114 -6.69 53.82 43.84
N ASP A 115 -6.03 54.75 44.52
CA ASP A 115 -5.79 54.66 45.96
C ASP A 115 -7.08 54.90 46.79
N VAL A 116 -7.00 54.77 48.12
CA VAL A 116 -8.14 55.04 49.02
C VAL A 116 -8.59 56.51 48.95
N ALA A 117 -7.70 57.43 48.61
CA ALA A 117 -7.95 58.87 48.52
C ALA A 117 -8.48 59.33 47.15
N LEU A 118 -8.73 58.38 46.23
CA LEU A 118 -9.24 58.60 44.88
C LEU A 118 -8.24 59.24 43.91
N ASN A 119 -6.94 59.08 44.14
CA ASN A 119 -5.91 59.41 43.15
C ASN A 119 -5.68 58.19 42.23
N PRO A 120 -5.75 58.35 40.90
CA PRO A 120 -5.51 57.27 39.96
C PRO A 120 -4.02 57.13 39.58
N ALA A 121 -3.61 55.92 39.24
CA ALA A 121 -2.36 55.61 38.56
C ALA A 121 -2.63 54.63 37.41
N THR A 122 -1.93 54.82 36.30
CA THR A 122 -2.05 54.00 35.09
C THR A 122 -0.67 53.68 34.55
N ASP A 123 -0.48 52.46 34.08
CA ASP A 123 0.68 52.04 33.31
C ASP A 123 0.26 51.23 32.07
N ASN A 124 1.11 51.23 31.04
CA ASN A 124 0.83 50.55 29.78
C ASN A 124 2.08 49.90 29.18
N ASP A 125 1.94 48.66 28.74
CA ASP A 125 2.99 47.89 28.06
C ASP A 125 2.44 47.16 26.83
N PRO A 126 3.24 47.04 25.75
CA PRO A 126 2.85 46.27 24.58
C PRO A 126 3.23 44.79 24.71
N ILE A 127 2.39 43.92 24.18
CA ILE A 127 2.70 42.51 23.84
C ILE A 127 2.29 42.24 22.39
N THR A 128 2.67 41.09 21.85
CA THR A 128 2.14 40.56 20.58
C THR A 128 1.29 39.34 20.86
N LEU A 129 0.05 39.31 20.38
CA LEU A 129 -0.75 38.08 20.32
C LEU A 129 -0.50 37.42 18.97
N ASP A 130 -0.09 36.17 18.97
CA ASP A 130 0.12 35.41 17.75
C ASP A 130 -0.40 33.99 17.89
N ASN A 131 -1.63 33.80 17.42
CA ASN A 131 -2.27 32.50 17.36
C ASN A 131 -2.12 31.82 15.98
N SER A 132 -1.30 32.35 15.08
CA SER A 132 -1.09 31.79 13.75
C SER A 132 -0.22 30.53 13.85
N ILE A 133 -0.77 29.36 13.53
CA ILE A 133 0.02 28.11 13.50
C ILE A 133 0.56 27.90 12.07
N PRO A 134 1.88 27.67 11.88
CA PRO A 134 2.41 27.26 10.60
C PRO A 134 1.74 26.00 10.07
N ILE A 135 1.62 25.87 8.75
CA ILE A 135 1.13 24.67 8.08
C ILE A 135 2.31 23.99 7.39
N VAL A 136 2.35 22.67 7.48
CA VAL A 136 3.29 21.82 6.74
C VAL A 136 2.49 20.90 5.84
N ASP A 137 2.83 20.86 4.55
CA ASP A 137 2.17 19.96 3.61
C ASP A 137 2.62 18.52 3.84
N SER A 138 1.69 17.57 3.73
CA SER A 138 1.98 16.14 3.83
C SER A 138 1.68 15.43 2.52
N PHE A 139 2.60 14.60 2.04
CA PHE A 139 2.50 13.93 0.74
C PHE A 139 3.44 12.71 0.66
N SER A 140 3.21 11.84 -0.33
CA SER A 140 4.12 10.75 -0.69
C SER A 140 4.87 11.10 -1.97
N THR A 141 6.11 10.65 -2.11
CA THR A 141 6.95 10.93 -3.27
C THR A 141 7.99 9.85 -3.51
N ILE A 142 8.37 9.63 -4.77
CA ILE A 142 9.48 8.75 -5.18
C ILE A 142 10.84 9.47 -5.07
N ASP A 143 10.83 10.79 -4.88
CA ASP A 143 12.03 11.63 -4.78
C ASP A 143 12.67 11.50 -3.40
N ILE A 144 13.82 10.82 -3.32
CA ILE A 144 14.63 10.64 -2.10
C ILE A 144 15.30 11.92 -1.59
N THR A 145 15.13 13.05 -2.29
CA THR A 145 15.56 14.38 -1.90
C THR A 145 14.42 15.40 -2.04
N PRO A 146 13.30 15.18 -1.31
CA PRO A 146 12.06 15.88 -1.59
C PRO A 146 12.15 17.38 -1.32
N VAL A 147 11.32 18.15 -2.02
CA VAL A 147 11.06 19.56 -1.70
C VAL A 147 9.90 19.62 -0.72
N LEU A 148 10.17 20.06 0.51
CA LEU A 148 9.17 20.24 1.56
C LEU A 148 8.51 21.62 1.42
N THR A 149 7.21 21.72 1.69
CA THR A 149 6.44 22.95 1.52
C THR A 149 5.42 23.16 2.64
N GLY A 150 4.92 24.38 2.74
CA GLY A 150 3.84 24.73 3.65
C GLY A 150 3.54 26.23 3.68
N GLN A 151 2.85 26.67 4.72
CA GLN A 151 2.46 28.07 4.94
C GLN A 151 2.85 28.56 6.34
N GLY A 152 2.99 29.87 6.49
CA GLY A 152 3.08 30.60 7.75
C GLY A 152 2.65 32.05 7.53
N ASP A 153 2.96 32.94 8.47
CA ASP A 153 2.68 34.36 8.25
C ASP A 153 3.66 34.99 7.25
N PRO A 154 3.27 36.03 6.49
CA PRO A 154 4.12 36.57 5.42
C PRO A 154 5.45 37.18 5.90
N ASN A 155 6.56 36.79 5.26
CA ASN A 155 7.93 37.26 5.55
C ASN A 155 8.43 36.93 6.96
N GLU A 156 7.91 35.86 7.56
CA GLU A 156 8.32 35.34 8.85
C GLU A 156 9.44 34.31 8.69
N THR A 157 10.28 34.16 9.72
CA THR A 157 11.30 33.11 9.77
C THR A 157 10.81 31.94 10.62
N LEU A 158 10.59 30.79 9.97
CA LEU A 158 10.26 29.52 10.60
C LEU A 158 11.54 28.73 10.91
N THR A 159 11.49 27.97 12.01
CA THR A 159 12.42 26.88 12.31
C THR A 159 11.77 25.58 11.84
N ILE A 160 12.42 24.87 10.92
CA ILE A 160 11.93 23.58 10.40
C ILE A 160 12.81 22.47 10.98
N GLU A 161 12.22 21.61 11.79
CA GLU A 161 12.87 20.45 12.42
C GLU A 161 12.37 19.17 11.75
N LEU A 162 13.31 18.31 11.37
CA LEU A 162 13.06 17.05 10.69
C LEU A 162 13.53 15.89 11.57
N ASP A 163 12.65 14.93 11.81
CA ASP A 163 12.98 13.56 12.21
C ASP A 163 12.85 12.69 10.96
N THR A 164 13.97 12.09 10.54
CA THR A 164 14.07 11.37 9.27
C THR A 164 14.06 9.85 9.44
N ASN A 165 13.89 9.36 10.67
CA ASN A 165 13.95 7.93 10.98
C ASN A 165 12.81 7.46 11.93
N GLY A 166 11.97 8.39 12.40
CA GLY A 166 10.78 8.11 13.20
C GLY A 166 11.07 7.76 14.66
N ASP A 167 12.28 8.03 15.17
CA ASP A 167 12.64 7.78 16.58
C ASP A 167 12.23 8.92 17.54
N ASN A 168 11.56 9.95 17.02
CA ASN A 168 11.20 11.20 17.70
C ASN A 168 12.42 12.02 18.16
N VAL A 169 13.57 11.86 17.49
CA VAL A 169 14.76 12.68 17.69
C VAL A 169 14.99 13.53 16.45
N ILE A 170 15.11 14.85 16.64
CA ILE A 170 15.39 15.75 15.53
C ILE A 170 16.79 15.49 14.98
N ASP A 171 16.84 15.07 13.72
CA ASP A 171 18.05 14.78 12.97
C ASP A 171 18.62 16.04 12.32
N VAL A 172 17.74 16.89 11.78
CA VAL A 172 18.10 18.04 10.94
C VAL A 172 17.24 19.25 11.27
N THR A 173 17.86 20.43 11.29
CA THR A 173 17.13 21.70 11.48
C THR A 173 17.49 22.70 10.39
N TYR A 174 16.48 23.39 9.86
CA TYR A 174 16.60 24.48 8.89
C TYR A 174 15.97 25.77 9.43
N SER A 175 16.37 26.89 8.85
CA SER A 175 15.73 28.19 9.05
C SER A 175 15.26 28.72 7.70
N ILE A 176 13.95 28.92 7.56
CA ILE A 176 13.30 29.25 6.29
C ILE A 176 12.47 30.51 6.48
N THR A 177 12.57 31.44 5.54
CA THR A 177 11.70 32.62 5.53
C THR A 177 10.57 32.42 4.55
N THR A 178 9.32 32.60 5.02
CA THR A 178 8.13 32.58 4.16
C THR A 178 8.17 33.75 3.19
N ASP A 179 7.54 33.59 2.02
CA ASP A 179 7.42 34.67 1.06
C ASP A 179 6.37 35.72 1.47
N SER A 180 6.16 36.74 0.62
CA SER A 180 5.20 37.81 0.88
C SER A 180 3.74 37.37 0.94
N THR A 181 3.46 36.11 0.61
CA THR A 181 2.14 35.49 0.66
C THR A 181 2.03 34.41 1.73
N GLY A 182 3.12 34.12 2.46
CA GLY A 182 3.15 33.12 3.54
C GLY A 182 3.68 31.74 3.12
N ASN A 183 3.96 31.49 1.84
CA ASN A 183 4.45 30.17 1.43
C ASN A 183 5.93 30.01 1.81
N TRP A 184 6.31 28.80 2.22
CA TRP A 184 7.71 28.41 2.35
C TRP A 184 8.02 27.15 1.54
N SER A 185 9.28 27.00 1.14
CA SER A 185 9.78 25.83 0.43
C SER A 185 11.22 25.52 0.83
N LEU A 186 11.47 24.25 1.12
CA LEU A 186 12.77 23.70 1.51
C LEU A 186 13.14 22.60 0.53
N ASN A 187 14.12 22.86 -0.32
CA ASN A 187 14.71 21.83 -1.19
C ASN A 187 15.84 21.14 -0.41
N THR A 188 15.62 19.88 -0.03
CA THR A 188 16.54 19.09 0.82
C THR A 188 17.87 18.76 0.14
N GLU A 189 17.91 18.73 -1.20
CA GLU A 189 19.12 18.53 -2.00
C GLU A 189 20.09 19.73 -1.95
N THR A 190 19.55 20.94 -2.01
CA THR A 190 20.34 22.17 -2.29
C THR A 190 20.49 23.10 -1.09
N GLN A 191 19.56 23.08 -0.13
CA GLN A 191 19.64 23.93 1.04
C GLN A 191 20.49 23.29 2.14
N SER A 192 21.36 24.08 2.76
CA SER A 192 22.18 23.62 3.87
C SER A 192 21.45 23.79 5.21
N PRO A 193 21.43 22.76 6.07
CA PRO A 193 20.83 22.88 7.39
C PRO A 193 21.67 23.75 8.32
N ILE A 194 21.04 24.31 9.34
CA ILE A 194 21.71 25.05 10.42
C ILE A 194 22.23 24.10 11.51
N ASN A 195 21.67 22.89 11.59
CA ASN A 195 22.11 21.80 12.47
C ASN A 195 21.80 20.45 11.83
N GLY A 196 22.66 19.45 12.06
CA GLY A 196 22.52 18.12 11.48
C GLY A 196 22.98 18.02 10.02
N ALA A 197 22.67 16.89 9.39
CA ALA A 197 22.90 16.64 7.96
C ALA A 197 21.75 15.77 7.44
N PHE A 198 21.18 16.14 6.29
CA PHE A 198 20.12 15.36 5.66
C PHE A 198 20.66 13.99 5.24
N PRO A 199 20.02 12.87 5.66
CA PRO A 199 20.48 11.53 5.33
C PRO A 199 20.18 11.19 3.87
N VAL A 200 20.67 10.04 3.42
CA VAL A 200 20.19 9.41 2.18
C VAL A 200 18.93 8.65 2.55
N LEU A 201 17.81 9.02 1.92
CA LEU A 201 16.55 8.34 2.12
C LEU A 201 16.44 7.09 1.24
N ALA A 202 15.73 6.10 1.72
CA ALA A 202 15.36 4.86 1.06
C ALA A 202 13.84 4.73 0.97
N ASP A 203 13.38 3.64 0.35
CA ASP A 203 11.97 3.30 0.33
C ASP A 203 11.41 3.12 1.74
N GLU A 204 10.15 3.51 1.93
CA GLU A 204 9.43 3.57 3.21
C GLU A 204 10.00 4.52 4.27
N ASP A 205 11.04 5.30 3.97
CA ASP A 205 11.51 6.33 4.90
C ASP A 205 10.42 7.41 5.09
N VAL A 206 10.26 7.82 6.35
CA VAL A 206 9.29 8.83 6.76
C VAL A 206 10.03 10.03 7.33
N ILE A 207 9.68 11.21 6.84
CA ILE A 207 10.14 12.48 7.36
C ILE A 207 9.00 13.09 8.17
N ASP A 208 9.14 13.08 9.49
CA ASP A 208 8.31 13.86 10.39
C ASP A 208 8.84 15.29 10.45
N ILE A 209 7.99 16.26 10.12
CA ILE A 209 8.37 17.66 9.94
C ILE A 209 7.63 18.49 10.98
N THR A 210 8.37 19.31 11.73
CA THR A 210 7.80 20.34 12.62
C THR A 210 8.25 21.72 12.14
N ALA A 211 7.30 22.61 11.86
CA ALA A 211 7.56 24.00 11.54
C ALA A 211 7.11 24.89 12.70
N THR A 212 8.05 25.62 13.30
CA THR A 212 7.81 26.50 14.46
C THR A 212 8.07 27.95 14.09
N ASP A 213 7.13 28.83 14.39
CA ASP A 213 7.27 30.27 14.19
C ASP A 213 8.08 30.95 15.32
N PRO A 214 8.39 32.25 15.23
CA PRO A 214 9.04 33.01 16.30
C PRO A 214 8.21 33.18 17.58
N ALA A 215 6.88 33.05 17.52
CA ALA A 215 5.99 33.08 18.69
C ALA A 215 5.96 31.73 19.44
N GLY A 216 6.51 30.67 18.83
CA GLY A 216 6.54 29.33 19.37
C GLY A 216 5.34 28.45 18.97
N ASN A 217 4.49 28.89 18.05
CA ASN A 217 3.45 28.01 17.49
C ASN A 217 4.08 27.01 16.52
N SER A 218 3.66 25.76 16.62
CA SER A 218 4.20 24.67 15.78
C SER A 218 3.11 23.97 14.98
N GLY A 219 3.37 23.83 13.68
CA GLY A 219 2.65 22.93 12.78
C GLY A 219 3.46 21.67 12.50
N ILE A 220 2.76 20.57 12.22
CA ILE A 220 3.38 19.30 11.85
C ILE A 220 2.92 18.82 10.48
N GLY A 221 3.78 18.06 9.79
CA GLY A 221 3.48 17.38 8.54
C GLY A 221 4.38 16.16 8.37
N VAL A 222 4.01 15.30 7.42
CA VAL A 222 4.70 14.03 7.18
C VAL A 222 4.93 13.86 5.68
N VAL A 223 6.15 13.47 5.31
CA VAL A 223 6.47 13.04 3.95
C VAL A 223 6.94 11.60 3.95
N THR A 224 6.33 10.76 3.13
CA THR A 224 6.70 9.35 2.96
C THR A 224 7.41 9.16 1.63
N ILE A 225 8.53 8.47 1.65
CA ILE A 225 9.25 8.05 0.45
C ILE A 225 8.69 6.69 0.01
N SER A 226 8.24 6.63 -1.24
CA SER A 226 7.70 5.41 -1.86
C SER A 226 8.40 5.24 -3.20
N VAL A 227 9.51 4.52 -3.23
CA VAL A 227 10.34 4.33 -4.43
C VAL A 227 9.75 3.23 -5.28
N ASP A 228 9.53 3.52 -6.55
CA ASP A 228 9.14 2.60 -7.61
C ASP A 228 10.23 2.73 -8.69
N THR A 229 11.15 1.77 -8.71
CA THR A 229 12.43 1.93 -9.43
C THR A 229 12.30 1.68 -10.93
N ASP A 230 11.46 0.74 -11.33
CA ASP A 230 11.22 0.41 -12.74
C ASP A 230 9.92 1.00 -13.31
N GLY A 231 9.07 1.57 -12.46
CA GLY A 231 7.89 2.34 -12.85
C GLY A 231 6.70 1.48 -13.21
N ASP A 232 6.61 0.26 -12.66
CA ASP A 232 5.59 -0.73 -12.98
C ASP A 232 4.30 -0.56 -12.16
N GLY A 233 4.36 0.28 -11.11
CA GLY A 233 3.25 0.59 -10.22
C GLY A 233 3.31 -0.07 -8.84
N LEU A 234 4.33 -0.88 -8.56
CA LEU A 234 4.66 -1.39 -7.23
C LEU A 234 5.80 -0.57 -6.61
N THR A 235 5.80 -0.48 -5.28
CA THR A 235 6.97 0.06 -4.58
C THR A 235 8.03 -1.03 -4.45
N ASN A 236 9.30 -0.66 -4.37
CA ASN A 236 10.40 -1.60 -4.18
C ASN A 236 10.16 -2.53 -2.98
N ASN A 237 9.51 -2.04 -1.90
CA ASN A 237 9.14 -2.87 -0.76
C ASN A 237 7.98 -3.84 -1.08
N ASP A 238 6.95 -3.40 -1.81
CA ASP A 238 5.87 -4.29 -2.25
C ASP A 238 6.43 -5.44 -3.10
N GLU A 239 7.38 -5.14 -3.98
CA GLU A 239 8.06 -6.13 -4.80
C GLU A 239 8.89 -7.13 -3.98
N ILE A 240 9.63 -6.64 -2.98
CA ILE A 240 10.35 -7.52 -2.04
C ILE A 240 9.38 -8.46 -1.30
N ASP A 241 8.21 -7.96 -0.91
CA ASP A 241 7.19 -8.74 -0.20
C ASP A 241 6.49 -9.76 -1.12
N LEU A 242 6.33 -9.44 -2.41
CA LEU A 242 5.80 -10.33 -3.44
C LEU A 242 6.85 -11.31 -3.98
N GLY A 243 8.13 -10.98 -3.86
CA GLY A 243 9.26 -11.78 -4.39
C GLY A 243 9.66 -11.42 -5.82
N THR A 244 9.09 -10.36 -6.39
CA THR A 244 9.47 -9.80 -7.69
C THR A 244 10.79 -9.02 -7.62
N ASP A 245 11.37 -8.62 -8.76
CA ASP A 245 12.64 -7.87 -8.80
C ASP A 245 12.40 -6.35 -8.94
N PRO A 246 12.78 -5.54 -7.93
CA PRO A 246 12.65 -4.08 -7.94
C PRO A 246 13.35 -3.28 -9.03
N ASN A 247 13.86 -3.92 -10.07
CA ASN A 247 14.49 -3.27 -11.21
C ASN A 247 14.01 -3.87 -12.53
N ASN A 248 13.02 -4.75 -12.50
CA ASN A 248 12.49 -5.46 -13.63
C ASN A 248 10.96 -5.42 -13.58
N PRO A 249 10.31 -4.62 -14.42
CA PRO A 249 8.88 -4.35 -14.30
C PRO A 249 7.99 -5.53 -14.71
N ASP A 250 8.55 -6.70 -15.01
CA ASP A 250 7.92 -7.91 -15.57
C ASP A 250 8.85 -9.09 -15.20
N THR A 251 8.66 -9.64 -14.01
CA THR A 251 9.58 -10.56 -13.36
C THR A 251 9.60 -11.94 -14.01
N ASP A 252 8.43 -12.45 -14.40
CA ASP A 252 8.31 -13.76 -15.07
C ASP A 252 8.49 -13.69 -16.59
N GLY A 253 8.37 -12.52 -17.19
CA GLY A 253 8.70 -12.25 -18.59
C GLY A 253 7.57 -12.54 -19.57
N ASP A 254 6.32 -12.64 -19.11
CA ASP A 254 5.16 -12.97 -19.93
C ASP A 254 4.63 -11.76 -20.74
N GLY A 255 5.16 -10.56 -20.45
CA GLY A 255 4.85 -9.30 -21.11
C GLY A 255 3.79 -8.44 -20.42
N ILE A 256 3.27 -8.87 -19.27
CA ILE A 256 2.50 -8.06 -18.32
C ILE A 256 3.44 -7.61 -17.21
N SER A 257 3.20 -6.42 -16.66
CA SER A 257 4.04 -5.92 -15.58
C SER A 257 3.58 -6.44 -14.22
N ASP A 258 4.50 -6.63 -13.28
CA ASP A 258 4.19 -7.19 -11.95
C ASP A 258 3.06 -6.39 -11.26
N GLY A 259 3.13 -5.04 -11.31
CA GLY A 259 2.09 -4.17 -10.77
C GLY A 259 0.73 -4.27 -11.47
N GLN A 260 0.70 -4.65 -12.75
CA GLN A 260 -0.54 -4.90 -13.48
C GLN A 260 -1.14 -6.26 -13.10
N GLU A 261 -0.31 -7.29 -12.90
CA GLU A 261 -0.75 -8.62 -12.46
C GLU A 261 -1.32 -8.59 -11.04
N VAL A 262 -0.66 -7.88 -10.13
CA VAL A 262 -1.18 -7.63 -8.77
C VAL A 262 -2.54 -6.92 -8.84
N THR A 263 -2.72 -5.99 -9.79
CA THR A 263 -3.99 -5.29 -10.00
C THR A 263 -5.07 -6.22 -10.55
N ASP A 264 -4.70 -7.12 -11.45
CA ASP A 264 -5.60 -8.10 -12.09
C ASP A 264 -5.86 -9.33 -11.20
N GLY A 265 -5.07 -9.51 -10.15
CA GLY A 265 -5.17 -10.60 -9.18
C GLY A 265 -4.54 -11.91 -9.65
N THR A 266 -3.57 -11.83 -10.55
CA THR A 266 -2.74 -12.95 -11.03
C THR A 266 -1.37 -12.98 -10.33
N ASP A 267 -0.60 -14.04 -10.48
CA ASP A 267 0.70 -14.24 -9.81
C ASP A 267 1.87 -13.72 -10.67
N PRO A 268 2.56 -12.62 -10.28
CA PRO A 268 3.63 -11.99 -11.06
C PRO A 268 4.95 -12.79 -11.13
N LEU A 269 4.92 -14.03 -10.66
CA LEU A 269 6.05 -14.96 -10.69
C LEU A 269 5.73 -16.21 -11.52
N ASP A 270 4.55 -16.29 -12.14
CA ASP A 270 4.06 -17.43 -12.89
C ASP A 270 3.53 -16.96 -14.25
N ASP A 271 4.35 -17.13 -15.28
CA ASP A 271 4.07 -16.67 -16.64
C ASP A 271 2.84 -17.35 -17.27
N CYS A 272 2.33 -18.42 -16.65
CA CYS A 272 1.11 -19.12 -17.04
C CYS A 272 -0.15 -18.53 -16.37
N ASP A 273 -0.02 -17.77 -15.28
CA ASP A 273 -1.12 -17.11 -14.58
C ASP A 273 -1.14 -15.62 -14.94
N SER A 274 -1.68 -15.28 -16.12
CA SER A 274 -1.84 -13.88 -16.49
C SER A 274 -3.08 -13.58 -17.33
N ILE A 275 -3.46 -12.29 -17.40
CA ILE A 275 -4.57 -11.82 -18.25
C ILE A 275 -4.01 -11.06 -19.44
N GLY A 276 -3.90 -11.76 -20.57
CA GLY A 276 -3.50 -11.17 -21.85
C GLY A 276 -2.00 -11.10 -22.07
N GLY A 277 -1.20 -11.67 -21.16
CA GLY A 277 0.20 -11.99 -21.39
C GLY A 277 0.39 -13.17 -22.33
N THR A 278 1.65 -13.53 -22.55
CA THR A 278 2.04 -14.68 -23.37
C THR A 278 3.02 -15.53 -22.57
N PRO A 279 2.60 -16.73 -22.12
CA PRO A 279 3.48 -17.64 -21.42
C PRO A 279 4.74 -17.94 -22.23
N LEU A 280 5.83 -18.21 -21.53
CA LEU A 280 7.12 -18.50 -22.11
C LEU A 280 7.11 -19.85 -22.83
N ASP A 281 7.87 -19.93 -23.92
CA ASP A 281 8.10 -21.15 -24.70
C ASP A 281 8.58 -22.36 -23.86
N THR A 282 9.21 -22.10 -22.70
CA THR A 282 9.80 -23.13 -21.83
C THR A 282 8.90 -23.59 -20.69
N SER A 283 7.76 -22.94 -20.51
CA SER A 283 6.82 -23.26 -19.43
C SER A 283 5.87 -24.38 -19.84
N ASP A 284 5.28 -25.05 -18.85
CA ASP A 284 4.34 -26.18 -18.98
C ASP A 284 3.09 -25.78 -18.20
N CYS A 285 2.18 -25.06 -18.86
CA CYS A 285 1.10 -24.35 -18.19
C CYS A 285 -0.04 -25.27 -17.73
N ASP A 286 -0.23 -26.41 -18.38
CA ASP A 286 -1.26 -27.39 -18.03
C ASP A 286 -0.73 -28.62 -17.27
N ASN A 287 0.59 -28.72 -17.08
CA ASN A 287 1.29 -29.73 -16.29
C ASN A 287 1.14 -31.15 -16.84
N ASP A 288 1.10 -31.28 -18.16
CA ASP A 288 1.01 -32.55 -18.88
C ASP A 288 2.40 -33.18 -19.15
N GLY A 289 3.47 -32.40 -18.95
CA GLY A 289 4.86 -32.80 -19.13
C GLY A 289 5.49 -32.33 -20.45
N LEU A 290 4.78 -31.54 -21.25
CA LEU A 290 5.29 -30.84 -22.44
C LEU A 290 5.42 -29.35 -22.15
N THR A 291 6.40 -28.73 -22.80
CA THR A 291 6.52 -27.27 -22.80
C THR A 291 5.62 -26.65 -23.87
N ASN A 292 5.22 -25.39 -23.67
CA ASN A 292 4.44 -24.60 -24.63
C ASN A 292 5.04 -24.64 -26.06
N ALA A 293 6.38 -24.67 -26.18
CA ALA A 293 7.06 -24.81 -27.47
C ALA A 293 6.99 -26.21 -28.09
N GLU A 294 7.01 -27.25 -27.27
CA GLU A 294 6.82 -28.64 -27.72
C GLU A 294 5.39 -28.85 -28.20
N GLU A 295 4.42 -28.33 -27.46
CA GLU A 295 3.00 -28.37 -27.84
C GLU A 295 2.72 -27.60 -29.12
N ALA A 296 3.26 -26.39 -29.27
CA ALA A 296 3.16 -25.64 -30.51
C ALA A 296 3.76 -26.40 -31.72
N ALA A 297 4.75 -27.27 -31.50
CA ALA A 297 5.32 -28.11 -32.54
C ALA A 297 4.46 -29.35 -32.85
N LEU A 298 3.72 -29.87 -31.87
CA LEU A 298 2.78 -30.98 -32.00
C LEU A 298 1.39 -30.53 -32.48
N GLY A 299 1.06 -29.26 -32.31
CA GLY A 299 -0.24 -28.68 -32.64
C GLY A 299 -1.29 -28.82 -31.54
N THR A 300 -0.88 -29.17 -30.32
CA THR A 300 -1.72 -29.23 -29.11
C THR A 300 -1.91 -27.84 -28.49
N ASP A 301 -2.83 -27.72 -27.52
CA ASP A 301 -3.15 -26.44 -26.86
C ASP A 301 -2.46 -26.33 -25.50
N PRO A 302 -1.53 -25.37 -25.29
CA PRO A 302 -0.75 -25.19 -24.06
C PRO A 302 -1.47 -24.99 -22.73
N ASN A 303 -2.79 -24.98 -22.75
CA ASN A 303 -3.62 -24.84 -21.56
C ASN A 303 -4.60 -26.01 -21.40
N ASN A 304 -4.40 -27.09 -22.16
CA ASN A 304 -5.28 -28.24 -22.19
C ASN A 304 -4.46 -29.53 -22.25
N PRO A 305 -4.33 -30.24 -21.13
CA PRO A 305 -3.35 -31.32 -20.99
C PRO A 305 -3.74 -32.62 -21.72
N ASP A 306 -4.91 -32.64 -22.39
CA ASP A 306 -5.49 -33.77 -23.12
C ASP A 306 -6.27 -33.19 -24.33
N SER A 307 -5.57 -33.06 -25.46
CA SER A 307 -5.99 -32.31 -26.64
C SER A 307 -7.15 -32.97 -27.39
N ASP A 308 -7.18 -34.30 -27.48
CA ASP A 308 -8.21 -35.03 -28.19
C ASP A 308 -9.28 -35.69 -27.30
N ASN A 309 -9.11 -35.58 -25.98
CA ASN A 309 -10.04 -36.00 -24.93
C ASN A 309 -10.27 -37.52 -24.89
N ASP A 310 -9.24 -38.30 -25.17
CA ASP A 310 -9.29 -39.75 -25.16
C ASP A 310 -8.96 -40.36 -23.78
N GLY A 311 -8.40 -39.54 -22.88
CA GLY A 311 -8.05 -39.89 -21.50
C GLY A 311 -6.55 -40.10 -21.26
N LEU A 312 -5.69 -39.95 -22.25
CA LEU A 312 -4.25 -39.77 -22.10
C LEU A 312 -3.89 -38.28 -22.13
N LEU A 313 -2.79 -37.94 -21.47
CA LEU A 313 -2.25 -36.59 -21.56
C LEU A 313 -1.34 -36.46 -22.79
N ASP A 314 -1.25 -35.29 -23.40
CA ASP A 314 -0.46 -35.11 -24.64
C ASP A 314 1.02 -35.53 -24.42
N GLY A 315 1.59 -35.18 -23.27
CA GLY A 315 2.92 -35.64 -22.85
C GLY A 315 3.07 -37.15 -22.63
N GLU A 316 2.01 -37.83 -22.18
CA GLU A 316 1.98 -39.29 -22.06
C GLU A 316 1.93 -39.95 -23.44
N GLU A 317 1.14 -39.39 -24.36
CA GLU A 317 1.00 -39.87 -25.73
C GLU A 317 2.31 -39.75 -26.51
N VAL A 318 3.02 -38.63 -26.39
CA VAL A 318 4.37 -38.48 -26.95
C VAL A 318 5.32 -39.57 -26.45
N THR A 319 5.17 -39.98 -25.18
CA THR A 319 5.96 -41.07 -24.58
C THR A 319 5.57 -42.45 -25.14
N LEU A 320 4.28 -42.66 -25.39
CA LEU A 320 3.72 -43.88 -25.98
C LEU A 320 3.86 -43.93 -27.52
N SER A 321 4.25 -42.82 -28.15
CA SER A 321 4.30 -42.63 -29.61
C SER A 321 2.94 -42.68 -30.30
N THR A 322 1.85 -42.42 -29.56
CA THR A 322 0.53 -42.09 -30.12
C THR A 322 0.49 -40.64 -30.61
N ASP A 323 -0.56 -40.24 -31.32
CA ASP A 323 -0.74 -38.88 -31.84
C ASP A 323 -1.68 -38.07 -30.93
N PRO A 324 -1.18 -37.03 -30.21
CA PRO A 324 -1.97 -36.26 -29.25
C PRO A 324 -3.21 -35.53 -29.78
N ASN A 325 -3.41 -35.54 -31.09
CA ASN A 325 -4.57 -34.92 -31.73
C ASN A 325 -5.50 -35.96 -32.37
N ASN A 326 -5.25 -37.24 -32.14
CA ASN A 326 -5.99 -38.34 -32.73
C ASN A 326 -6.30 -39.40 -31.66
N PRO A 327 -7.56 -39.47 -31.20
CA PRO A 327 -7.90 -40.23 -30.00
C PRO A 327 -7.93 -41.76 -30.22
N ASP A 328 -7.49 -42.24 -31.38
CA ASP A 328 -7.48 -43.63 -31.86
C ASP A 328 -6.38 -43.70 -32.93
N THR A 329 -5.13 -43.92 -32.51
CA THR A 329 -3.93 -43.78 -33.33
C THR A 329 -3.84 -44.85 -34.41
N ASP A 330 -4.17 -46.10 -34.08
CA ASP A 330 -4.09 -47.23 -35.01
C ASP A 330 -5.37 -47.45 -35.83
N GLY A 331 -6.47 -46.82 -35.44
CA GLY A 331 -7.72 -46.74 -36.20
C GLY A 331 -8.64 -47.94 -36.01
N ASP A 332 -8.47 -48.69 -34.93
CA ASP A 332 -9.21 -49.92 -34.66
C ASP A 332 -10.56 -49.69 -33.96
N THR A 333 -10.94 -48.43 -33.73
CA THR A 333 -12.15 -47.94 -33.06
C THR A 333 -12.12 -47.91 -31.52
N ILE A 334 -11.05 -48.37 -30.89
CA ILE A 334 -10.78 -48.18 -29.46
C ILE A 334 -9.90 -46.94 -29.30
N LEU A 335 -10.10 -46.22 -28.19
CA LEU A 335 -9.30 -45.02 -27.93
C LEU A 335 -7.97 -45.40 -27.30
N ASP A 336 -6.90 -44.66 -27.59
CA ASP A 336 -5.54 -44.97 -27.09
C ASP A 336 -5.53 -45.05 -25.55
N GLY A 337 -6.19 -44.11 -24.87
CA GLY A 337 -6.33 -44.12 -23.42
C GLY A 337 -7.14 -45.28 -22.86
N GLN A 338 -8.12 -45.79 -23.62
CA GLN A 338 -8.86 -46.98 -23.26
C GLN A 338 -8.00 -48.25 -23.42
N GLU A 339 -7.13 -48.30 -24.42
CA GLU A 339 -6.20 -49.41 -24.64
C GLU A 339 -5.13 -49.49 -23.57
N VAL A 340 -4.53 -48.35 -23.20
CA VAL A 340 -3.60 -48.28 -22.05
C VAL A 340 -4.29 -48.79 -20.78
N THR A 341 -5.56 -48.43 -20.56
CA THR A 341 -6.35 -48.91 -19.42
C THR A 341 -6.61 -50.41 -19.48
N ASP A 342 -6.89 -50.94 -20.68
CA ASP A 342 -7.14 -52.37 -20.92
C ASP A 342 -5.85 -53.21 -20.98
N ASN A 343 -4.67 -52.56 -20.93
CA ASN A 343 -3.34 -53.15 -21.10
C ASN A 343 -3.14 -53.78 -22.48
N THR A 344 -3.70 -53.14 -23.50
CA THR A 344 -3.45 -53.42 -24.91
C THR A 344 -2.52 -52.36 -25.51
N ASN A 345 -2.17 -52.46 -26.79
CA ASN A 345 -1.16 -51.59 -27.41
C ASN A 345 -1.80 -50.58 -28.36
N PRO A 346 -1.80 -49.27 -28.03
CA PRO A 346 -2.41 -48.20 -28.84
C PRO A 346 -1.89 -47.99 -30.28
N LEU A 347 -0.96 -48.81 -30.72
CA LEU A 347 -0.27 -48.71 -32.01
C LEU A 347 -0.44 -49.98 -32.84
N ASP A 348 -1.23 -50.94 -32.36
CA ASP A 348 -1.40 -52.25 -32.96
C ASP A 348 -2.89 -52.59 -33.00
N ASP A 349 -3.50 -52.33 -34.17
CA ASP A 349 -4.92 -52.50 -34.41
C ASP A 349 -5.42 -53.94 -34.26
N CYS A 350 -4.49 -54.90 -34.14
CA CYS A 350 -4.77 -56.31 -33.88
C CYS A 350 -4.72 -56.67 -32.39
N GLU A 351 -4.11 -55.84 -31.55
CA GLU A 351 -4.01 -56.02 -30.11
C GLU A 351 -5.02 -55.10 -29.40
N SER A 352 -6.31 -55.43 -29.43
CA SER A 352 -7.33 -54.67 -28.69
C SER A 352 -8.45 -55.53 -28.10
N ASN A 353 -9.18 -54.96 -27.12
CA ASN A 353 -10.30 -55.62 -26.46
C ASN A 353 -11.65 -55.13 -26.99
N GLY A 354 -12.11 -55.74 -28.08
CA GLY A 354 -13.40 -55.44 -28.69
C GLY A 354 -13.35 -54.35 -29.77
N GLY A 355 -12.15 -53.95 -30.19
CA GLY A 355 -11.93 -53.17 -31.41
C GLY A 355 -12.15 -53.99 -32.67
N THR A 356 -12.02 -53.32 -33.80
CA THR A 356 -12.15 -53.89 -35.15
C THR A 356 -10.88 -53.55 -35.93
N PRO A 357 -9.98 -54.52 -36.11
CA PRO A 357 -8.74 -54.31 -36.85
C PRO A 357 -9.01 -53.84 -38.27
N LEU A 358 -8.03 -53.16 -38.87
CA LEU A 358 -8.12 -52.66 -40.22
C LEU A 358 -8.13 -53.79 -41.25
N ASP A 359 -8.90 -53.61 -42.32
CA ASP A 359 -9.00 -54.53 -43.47
C ASP A 359 -7.63 -54.89 -44.11
N THR A 360 -6.64 -54.01 -43.95
CA THR A 360 -5.30 -54.14 -44.53
C THR A 360 -4.28 -54.85 -43.64
N SER A 361 -4.60 -55.05 -42.35
CA SER A 361 -3.71 -55.68 -41.39
C SER A 361 -3.74 -57.20 -41.52
N ASP A 362 -2.71 -57.87 -41.04
CA ASP A 362 -2.49 -59.32 -41.05
C ASP A 362 -2.22 -59.73 -39.60
N CYS A 363 -3.29 -59.94 -38.84
CA CYS A 363 -3.24 -59.98 -37.37
C CYS A 363 -2.64 -61.28 -36.82
N ASP A 364 -2.69 -62.36 -37.60
CA ASP A 364 -2.12 -63.66 -37.21
C ASP A 364 -0.81 -64.01 -37.93
N MET A 365 -0.36 -63.13 -38.83
CA MET A 365 0.92 -63.18 -39.55
C MET A 365 1.05 -64.40 -40.47
N ASP A 366 -0.06 -64.83 -41.05
CA ASP A 366 -0.13 -65.99 -41.92
C ASP A 366 0.14 -65.65 -43.41
N GLY A 367 0.11 -64.35 -43.74
CA GLY A 367 0.34 -63.79 -45.07
C GLY A 367 -0.93 -63.31 -45.80
N LEU A 368 -2.11 -63.40 -45.19
CA LEU A 368 -3.36 -62.83 -45.67
C LEU A 368 -3.74 -61.59 -44.85
N THR A 369 -4.33 -60.59 -45.51
CA THR A 369 -4.93 -59.48 -44.75
C THR A 369 -6.33 -59.85 -44.27
N ASN A 370 -6.79 -59.19 -43.20
CA ASN A 370 -8.12 -59.35 -42.63
C ASN A 370 -9.24 -59.27 -43.70
N ALA A 371 -9.10 -58.41 -44.71
CA ALA A 371 -10.04 -58.35 -45.85
C ALA A 371 -9.98 -59.55 -46.81
N GLN A 372 -8.80 -60.11 -47.04
CA GLN A 372 -8.64 -61.34 -47.83
C GLN A 372 -9.28 -62.51 -47.09
N GLU A 373 -9.04 -62.60 -45.79
CA GLU A 373 -9.62 -63.62 -44.94
C GLU A 373 -11.13 -63.52 -44.83
N ALA A 374 -11.68 -62.31 -44.65
CA ALA A 374 -13.12 -62.07 -44.70
C ALA A 374 -13.74 -62.51 -46.05
N THR A 375 -12.97 -62.44 -47.15
CA THR A 375 -13.41 -62.90 -48.48
C THR A 375 -13.37 -64.43 -48.60
N LEU A 376 -12.37 -65.07 -47.99
CA LEU A 376 -12.17 -66.52 -47.98
C LEU A 376 -13.03 -67.24 -46.93
N GLY A 377 -13.42 -66.54 -45.87
CA GLY A 377 -14.14 -67.07 -44.72
C GLY A 377 -13.22 -67.66 -43.63
N THR A 378 -11.91 -67.41 -43.69
CA THR A 378 -10.91 -67.76 -42.67
C THR A 378 -10.98 -66.78 -41.49
N ASP A 379 -10.35 -67.12 -40.36
CA ASP A 379 -10.40 -66.37 -39.10
C ASP A 379 -9.16 -65.48 -38.92
N PRO A 380 -9.30 -64.13 -38.94
CA PRO A 380 -8.17 -63.18 -38.89
C PRO A 380 -7.22 -63.23 -37.70
N PHE A 381 -7.56 -64.00 -36.68
CA PHE A 381 -6.73 -64.16 -35.48
C PHE A 381 -6.22 -65.60 -35.33
N ASN A 382 -6.41 -66.44 -36.33
CA ASN A 382 -6.04 -67.83 -36.30
C ASN A 382 -5.40 -68.25 -37.63
N PRO A 383 -4.07 -68.41 -37.65
CA PRO A 383 -3.32 -68.51 -38.89
C PRO A 383 -3.48 -69.87 -39.60
N ASP A 384 -4.33 -70.76 -39.07
CA ASP A 384 -4.62 -72.11 -39.54
C ASP A 384 -6.10 -72.40 -39.19
N SER A 385 -7.01 -71.96 -40.07
CA SER A 385 -8.45 -71.95 -39.85
C SER A 385 -9.06 -73.34 -39.75
N ASP A 386 -8.51 -74.32 -40.48
CA ASP A 386 -9.03 -75.68 -40.51
C ASP A 386 -8.28 -76.67 -39.59
N GLY A 387 -7.13 -76.25 -39.06
CA GLY A 387 -6.33 -76.92 -38.04
C GLY A 387 -5.41 -78.02 -38.57
N ASP A 388 -5.08 -78.02 -39.87
CA ASP A 388 -4.29 -79.06 -40.51
C ASP A 388 -2.75 -78.84 -40.43
N LEU A 389 -2.32 -77.79 -39.76
CA LEU A 389 -0.93 -77.36 -39.55
C LEU A 389 -0.27 -76.67 -40.75
N ILE A 390 -1.05 -76.28 -41.77
CA ILE A 390 -0.63 -75.34 -42.82
C ILE A 390 -1.27 -73.98 -42.54
N LEU A 391 -0.60 -72.90 -42.94
CA LEU A 391 -1.12 -71.55 -42.74
C LEU A 391 -2.11 -71.21 -43.86
N ASP A 392 -3.19 -70.49 -43.58
CA ASP A 392 -4.22 -70.20 -44.59
C ASP A 392 -3.62 -69.45 -45.80
N GLY A 393 -2.75 -68.48 -45.55
CA GLY A 393 -1.99 -67.77 -46.59
C GLY A 393 -1.08 -68.66 -47.42
N LYS A 394 -0.51 -69.70 -46.81
CA LYS A 394 0.29 -70.70 -47.52
C LYS A 394 -0.58 -71.58 -48.41
N GLU A 395 -1.80 -71.90 -47.99
CA GLU A 395 -2.73 -72.69 -48.80
C GLU A 395 -3.23 -71.91 -50.00
N VAL A 396 -3.51 -70.62 -49.82
CA VAL A 396 -3.83 -69.71 -50.94
C VAL A 396 -2.68 -69.68 -51.96
N ASP A 397 -1.42 -69.61 -51.50
CA ASP A 397 -0.23 -69.65 -52.36
C ASP A 397 -0.04 -71.01 -53.08
N ASP A 398 -0.39 -72.11 -52.41
CA ASP A 398 -0.32 -73.48 -52.93
C ASP A 398 -1.56 -73.89 -53.77
N GLU A 399 -2.51 -72.97 -53.97
CA GLU A 399 -3.79 -73.15 -54.66
C GLU A 399 -4.72 -74.22 -54.01
N THR A 400 -4.65 -74.35 -52.68
CA THR A 400 -5.49 -75.22 -51.83
C THR A 400 -6.57 -74.44 -51.06
N ASP A 401 -7.59 -75.13 -50.53
CA ASP A 401 -8.73 -74.51 -49.80
C ASP A 401 -8.43 -74.39 -48.28
N PRO A 402 -8.23 -73.18 -47.74
CA PRO A 402 -7.86 -72.96 -46.34
C PRO A 402 -8.96 -73.28 -45.30
N LEU A 403 -10.11 -73.76 -45.77
CA LEU A 403 -11.22 -74.21 -44.92
C LEU A 403 -11.47 -75.72 -45.03
N ASP A 404 -10.73 -76.44 -45.87
CA ASP A 404 -10.84 -77.89 -46.05
C ASP A 404 -9.55 -78.61 -45.63
N PRO A 405 -9.52 -79.23 -44.43
CA PRO A 405 -8.30 -79.84 -43.88
C PRO A 405 -7.87 -81.09 -44.63
N CYS A 406 -8.57 -81.45 -45.72
CA CYS A 406 -8.28 -82.56 -46.60
C CYS A 406 -7.73 -82.13 -47.97
N ASP A 407 -7.78 -80.85 -48.30
CA ASP A 407 -7.28 -80.28 -49.56
C ASP A 407 -5.95 -79.56 -49.34
N ASN A 408 -4.93 -80.23 -48.79
CA ASN A 408 -3.65 -79.60 -48.48
C ASN A 408 -2.44 -80.24 -49.18
N ILE A 409 -1.34 -79.48 -49.28
CA ILE A 409 -0.03 -79.97 -49.74
C ILE A 409 0.93 -80.10 -48.55
N GLY A 410 0.95 -81.28 -47.94
CA GLY A 410 1.92 -81.64 -46.91
C GLY A 410 1.49 -81.35 -45.47
N GLY A 411 0.24 -80.94 -45.27
CA GLY A 411 -0.43 -80.80 -43.97
C GLY A 411 -0.80 -82.14 -43.34
N THR A 412 -1.32 -82.09 -42.11
CA THR A 412 -1.82 -83.25 -41.37
C THR A 412 -3.23 -82.95 -40.84
N PRO A 413 -4.29 -83.51 -41.45
CA PRO A 413 -5.66 -83.23 -41.04
C PRO A 413 -5.91 -83.55 -39.56
N PRO A 414 -6.74 -82.76 -38.84
CA PRO A 414 -7.14 -83.04 -37.47
C PRO A 414 -7.67 -84.46 -37.25
N ALA A 415 -7.45 -85.02 -36.06
CA ALA A 415 -7.91 -86.36 -35.72
C ALA A 415 -9.45 -86.46 -35.72
N GLY A 416 -10.02 -87.10 -36.74
CA GLY A 416 -11.47 -87.24 -36.91
C GLY A 416 -12.00 -86.59 -38.19
N SER A 417 -11.18 -85.86 -38.93
CA SER A 417 -11.51 -85.32 -40.26
C SER A 417 -11.82 -86.47 -41.23
N ALA A 418 -12.90 -86.31 -42.00
CA ALA A 418 -13.41 -87.34 -42.92
C ALA A 418 -12.68 -87.34 -44.27
N CYS A 419 -11.36 -87.16 -44.26
CA CYS A 419 -10.56 -87.10 -45.47
C CYS A 419 -10.53 -88.46 -46.17
N ASP A 420 -10.90 -88.47 -47.45
CA ASP A 420 -10.86 -89.69 -48.25
C ASP A 420 -9.40 -90.01 -48.62
N ILE A 421 -8.75 -90.83 -47.78
CA ILE A 421 -7.37 -91.31 -47.96
C ILE A 421 -7.18 -92.11 -49.28
N SER A 422 -8.21 -92.27 -50.11
CA SER A 422 -8.14 -93.04 -51.35
C SER A 422 -7.39 -92.39 -52.53
N ILE A 423 -6.85 -91.17 -52.40
CA ILE A 423 -6.11 -90.49 -53.49
C ILE A 423 -4.71 -90.01 -53.08
N TYR A 424 -3.89 -90.83 -52.41
CA TYR A 424 -2.46 -90.55 -52.19
C TYR A 424 -1.55 -91.12 -53.31
N ASN A 425 -2.04 -91.27 -54.55
CA ASN A 425 -1.24 -91.79 -55.67
C ASN A 425 -1.74 -91.28 -57.04
N ASP A 426 -1.66 -89.98 -57.28
CA ASP A 426 -1.23 -89.56 -58.61
C ASP A 426 -0.27 -88.38 -58.48
N LEU A 427 0.88 -88.59 -59.12
CA LEU A 427 2.13 -87.81 -59.11
C LEU A 427 1.99 -86.38 -59.65
#